data_AF-A0AAJ0WV51-F1
#
_entry.id   AF-A0AAJ0WV51-F1
#
_cell.length_a   1.000
_cell.length_b   1.000
_cell.length_c   1.000
_cell.angle_alpha   90.00
_cell.angle_beta   90.00
_cell.angle_gamma   90.00
#
_symmetry.space_group_name_H-M   'P 1'
#
loop_
_entity.id
_entity.type
_entity.pdbx_description
1 polymer ?
#
loop_
_entity_poly.entity_id
_entity_poly.type
_entity_poly.pdbx_seq_one_letter_code
_entity_poly.pdbx_strand_id
1 'polypeptide(L)'
;MQVDEKEWFSMLPMPDAWHFFSFEKRIAGKKTKFQKVDIIKSRQFGKILFLDADIQSSQYDEHVYHECLVQPAMLQHPNPKKILILGGGEGATLREVLKHKSVEKAVMIDIDEELVKICKEHLPEWHQKSFDDKRAEILFMDAFKYLKETEEKFDVIIEDLLSPDLEASETLFRKELFTGIKNALAKDGIAVFQSGRTDIVSGTGVYYKKFFDLVSGYFRHAKKFHAFIPSFFFTWGYIMASDSELHAAPEEIDRRIKERSLKLEFYNSTTEKIMSFFPEWRKAS
;
A
#
# COMPACT_ATOMS: atom_id res chain seq x y z
N MET A 1 -18.10 29.43 22.58
CA MET A 1 -17.19 28.40 22.05
C MET A 1 -17.06 27.36 23.15
N GLN A 2 -17.77 26.24 23.04
CA GLN A 2 -17.66 25.15 24.01
C GLN A 2 -16.35 24.42 23.71
N VAL A 3 -15.42 24.40 24.68
CA VAL A 3 -14.28 23.50 24.64
C VAL A 3 -14.86 22.13 24.99
N ASP A 4 -15.22 21.39 23.95
CA ASP A 4 -15.63 20.00 24.08
C ASP A 4 -14.40 19.26 24.64
N GLU A 5 -14.53 18.58 25.78
CA GLU A 5 -13.46 17.78 26.43
C GLU A 5 -13.13 16.54 25.58
N LYS A 6 -12.64 16.76 24.37
CA LYS A 6 -12.24 15.69 23.45
C LYS A 6 -10.82 15.29 23.75
N GLU A 7 -10.56 13.99 23.78
CA GLU A 7 -9.21 13.48 23.65
C GLU A 7 -8.74 13.65 22.20
N TRP A 8 -7.46 13.95 22.03
CA TRP A 8 -6.85 14.21 20.74
C TRP A 8 -5.67 13.28 20.53
N PHE A 9 -5.58 12.72 19.32
CA PHE A 9 -4.38 12.08 18.84
C PHE A 9 -3.64 13.07 17.94
N SER A 10 -2.38 13.37 18.24
CA SER A 10 -1.58 14.31 17.47
C SER A 10 -0.50 13.57 16.71
N MET A 11 -0.32 13.94 15.45
CA MET A 11 0.79 13.47 14.62
C MET A 11 1.50 14.66 13.97
N LEU A 12 2.78 14.46 13.65
CA LEU A 12 3.65 15.47 13.08
C LEU A 12 4.05 15.07 11.64
N PRO A 13 3.15 15.23 10.65
CA PRO A 13 3.45 14.86 9.27
C PRO A 13 4.59 15.68 8.65
N MET A 14 4.88 16.87 9.19
CA MET A 14 5.96 17.76 8.75
C MET A 14 6.54 18.46 9.99
N PRO A 15 7.83 18.84 10.00
CA PRO A 15 8.50 19.40 11.17
C PRO A 15 7.74 20.53 11.90
N ASP A 16 7.01 21.36 11.15
CA ASP A 16 6.30 22.52 11.67
C ASP A 16 4.78 22.48 11.48
N ALA A 17 4.22 21.31 11.15
CA ALA A 17 2.78 21.16 10.94
C ALA A 17 2.22 19.94 11.66
N TRP A 18 1.21 20.17 12.49
CA TRP A 18 0.53 19.14 13.27
C TRP A 18 -0.83 18.80 12.68
N HIS A 19 -1.17 17.51 12.67
CA HIS A 19 -2.55 17.06 12.52
C HIS A 19 -3.08 16.59 13.87
N PHE A 20 -4.29 17.03 14.21
CA PHE A 20 -4.99 16.63 15.43
C PHE A 20 -6.28 15.89 15.06
N PHE A 21 -6.40 14.67 15.53
CA PHE A 21 -7.59 13.84 15.36
C PHE A 21 -8.32 13.75 16.69
N SER A 22 -9.47 14.41 16.79
CA SER A 22 -10.36 14.17 17.92
C SER A 22 -10.93 12.76 17.83
N PHE A 23 -11.01 12.05 18.96
CA PHE A 23 -11.55 10.70 19.00
C PHE A 23 -12.52 10.50 20.16
N GLU A 24 -13.44 9.56 19.97
CA GLU A 24 -14.48 9.18 20.94
C GLU A 24 -13.95 8.14 21.92
N LYS A 25 -13.07 7.24 21.44
CA LYS A 25 -12.49 6.15 22.22
C LYS A 25 -11.17 5.67 21.61
N ARG A 26 -10.19 5.35 22.45
CA ARG A 26 -9.05 4.50 22.08
C ARG A 26 -9.45 3.03 22.19
N ILE A 27 -9.50 2.34 21.05
CA ILE A 27 -9.89 0.92 20.92
C ILE A 27 -8.74 0.02 21.40
N ALA A 28 -7.52 0.31 20.96
CA ALA A 28 -6.33 -0.44 21.33
C ALA A 28 -5.12 0.50 21.45
N GLY A 29 -4.16 0.11 22.28
CA GLY A 29 -2.90 0.82 22.48
C GLY A 29 -1.86 -0.14 23.03
N LYS A 30 -0.89 -0.54 22.20
CA LYS A 30 0.11 -1.55 22.57
C LYS A 30 1.45 -1.24 21.92
N LYS A 31 2.54 -1.54 22.60
CA LYS A 31 3.88 -1.55 22.00
C LYS A 31 4.25 -3.00 21.67
N THR A 32 4.46 -3.30 20.40
CA THR A 32 4.99 -4.59 19.94
C THR A 32 6.52 -4.57 20.04
N LYS A 33 7.17 -5.66 19.62
CA LYS A 33 8.63 -5.67 19.47
C LYS A 33 9.13 -4.61 18.46
N PHE A 34 8.31 -4.22 17.49
CA PHE A 34 8.73 -3.39 16.36
C PHE A 34 8.30 -1.93 16.50
N GLN A 35 7.08 -1.68 16.98
CA GLN A 35 6.46 -0.36 16.90
C GLN A 35 5.36 -0.18 17.95
N LYS A 36 4.91 1.06 18.14
CA LYS A 36 3.72 1.38 18.92
C LYS A 36 2.48 1.35 18.02
N VAL A 37 1.51 0.54 18.39
CA VAL A 37 0.23 0.36 17.70
C VAL A 37 -0.88 1.07 18.47
N ASP A 38 -1.59 1.95 17.81
CA ASP A 38 -2.72 2.70 18.36
C ASP A 38 -3.92 2.60 17.42
N ILE A 39 -5.08 2.23 17.98
CA ILE A 39 -6.35 2.23 17.24
C ILE A 39 -7.31 3.14 17.98
N ILE A 40 -7.82 4.16 17.30
CA ILE A 40 -8.84 5.08 17.83
C ILE A 40 -10.11 5.01 17.01
N LYS A 41 -11.25 5.40 17.60
CA LYS A 41 -12.50 5.68 16.90
C LYS A 41 -12.72 7.17 16.80
N SER A 42 -12.64 7.72 15.59
CA SER A 42 -13.03 9.07 15.26
C SER A 42 -14.41 9.10 14.59
N ARG A 43 -15.15 10.17 14.82
CA ARG A 43 -16.43 10.41 14.15
C ARG A 43 -16.25 10.65 12.65
N GLN A 44 -15.20 11.39 12.26
CA GLN A 44 -15.01 11.85 10.88
C GLN A 44 -14.38 10.79 9.97
N PHE A 45 -13.55 9.90 10.53
CA PHE A 45 -12.75 8.92 9.79
C PHE A 45 -13.02 7.47 10.20
N GLY A 46 -13.96 7.26 11.13
CA GLY A 46 -14.24 5.94 11.68
C GLY A 46 -13.08 5.42 12.53
N LYS A 47 -12.78 4.13 12.47
CA LYS A 47 -11.58 3.60 13.12
C LYS A 47 -10.34 4.12 12.38
N ILE A 48 -9.27 4.42 13.11
CA ILE A 48 -8.00 4.85 12.55
C ILE A 48 -6.88 4.04 13.20
N LEU A 49 -6.00 3.48 12.38
CA LEU A 49 -4.76 2.82 12.82
C LEU A 49 -3.61 3.81 12.75
N PHE A 50 -2.82 3.85 13.83
CA PHE A 50 -1.55 4.55 13.91
C PHE A 50 -0.45 3.57 14.28
N LEU A 51 0.71 3.73 13.63
CA LEU A 51 1.97 3.06 13.97
C LEU A 51 3.01 4.13 14.26
N ASP A 52 3.62 4.08 15.45
CA ASP A 52 4.57 5.09 15.94
C ASP A 52 4.09 6.55 15.80
N ALA A 53 2.77 6.74 15.99
CA ALA A 53 2.04 8.00 15.84
C ALA A 53 1.83 8.51 14.40
N ASP A 54 2.26 7.76 13.39
CA ASP A 54 1.89 8.00 11.99
C ASP A 54 0.63 7.25 11.62
N ILE A 55 -0.30 7.96 10.97
CA ILE A 55 -1.52 7.36 10.44
C ILE A 55 -1.17 6.35 9.35
N GLN A 56 -1.74 5.15 9.47
CA GLN A 56 -1.56 4.09 8.48
C GLN A 56 -2.82 3.85 7.68
N SER A 57 -3.99 3.96 8.31
CA SER A 57 -5.24 3.69 7.62
C SER A 57 -6.45 4.21 8.40
N SER A 58 -7.51 4.53 7.67
CA SER A 58 -8.78 4.99 8.24
C SER A 58 -9.97 4.31 7.57
N GLN A 59 -10.98 3.98 8.37
CA GLN A 59 -12.09 3.12 7.99
C GLN A 59 -12.85 3.61 6.75
N TYR A 60 -12.96 4.93 6.58
CA TYR A 60 -13.83 5.51 5.55
C TYR A 60 -13.13 5.77 4.23
N ASP A 61 -11.80 5.62 4.15
CA ASP A 61 -11.03 5.92 2.95
C ASP A 61 -9.89 4.94 2.65
N GLU A 62 -9.65 3.93 3.49
CA GLU A 62 -8.65 2.88 3.24
C GLU A 62 -8.87 2.19 1.89
N HIS A 63 -10.13 2.05 1.44
CA HIS A 63 -10.43 1.47 0.14
C HIS A 63 -9.78 2.25 -1.02
N VAL A 64 -9.61 3.58 -0.90
CA VAL A 64 -8.91 4.39 -1.89
C VAL A 64 -7.44 4.00 -1.95
N TYR A 65 -6.76 3.89 -0.81
CA TYR A 65 -5.36 3.48 -0.73
C TYR A 65 -5.16 2.07 -1.29
N HIS A 66 -5.92 1.09 -0.77
CA HIS A 66 -5.71 -0.31 -1.13
C HIS A 66 -6.14 -0.61 -2.57
N GLU A 67 -7.19 0.04 -3.10
CA GLU A 67 -7.51 -0.12 -4.51
C GLU A 67 -6.46 0.51 -5.42
N CYS A 68 -5.87 1.66 -5.05
CA CYS A 68 -4.76 2.25 -5.80
C CYS A 68 -3.51 1.38 -5.78
N LEU A 69 -3.18 0.77 -4.64
CA LEU A 69 -1.99 -0.07 -4.52
C LEU A 69 -2.15 -1.38 -5.31
N VAL A 70 -3.33 -2.02 -5.23
CA VAL A 70 -3.51 -3.39 -5.73
C VAL A 70 -4.04 -3.43 -7.16
N GLN A 71 -5.08 -2.66 -7.47
CA GLN A 71 -5.86 -2.88 -8.69
C GLN A 71 -5.10 -2.55 -9.98
N PRO A 72 -4.25 -1.51 -10.08
CA PRO A 72 -3.46 -1.26 -11.29
C PRO A 72 -2.63 -2.47 -11.73
N ALA A 73 -1.83 -3.05 -10.83
CA ALA A 73 -1.00 -4.21 -11.17
C ALA A 73 -1.81 -5.46 -11.46
N MET A 74 -2.83 -5.75 -10.62
CA MET A 74 -3.66 -6.92 -10.79
C MET A 74 -4.47 -6.87 -12.10
N LEU A 75 -4.99 -5.70 -12.49
CA LEU A 75 -5.75 -5.52 -13.73
C LEU A 75 -4.85 -5.36 -14.95
N GLN A 76 -3.59 -4.95 -14.81
CA GLN A 76 -2.62 -4.92 -15.90
C GLN A 76 -2.13 -6.34 -16.26
N HIS A 77 -1.97 -7.22 -15.28
CA HIS A 77 -1.66 -8.63 -15.53
C HIS A 77 -2.88 -9.37 -16.12
N PRO A 78 -2.75 -10.14 -17.22
CA PRO A 78 -3.90 -10.75 -17.89
C PRO A 78 -4.65 -11.77 -17.03
N ASN A 79 -3.93 -12.55 -16.22
CA ASN A 79 -4.51 -13.59 -15.37
C ASN A 79 -3.65 -13.87 -14.11
N PRO A 80 -3.65 -13.00 -13.10
CA PRO A 80 -2.77 -13.13 -11.93
C PRO A 80 -3.22 -14.29 -11.02
N LYS A 81 -2.31 -15.21 -10.68
CA LYS A 81 -2.58 -16.42 -9.90
C LYS A 81 -1.76 -16.51 -8.61
N LYS A 82 -0.46 -16.23 -8.68
CA LYS A 82 0.46 -16.26 -7.52
C LYS A 82 0.87 -14.85 -7.14
N ILE A 83 0.49 -14.43 -5.94
CA ILE A 83 0.71 -13.06 -5.46
C ILE A 83 1.57 -13.09 -4.22
N LEU A 84 2.53 -12.17 -4.13
CA LEU A 84 3.32 -11.91 -2.94
C LEU A 84 3.02 -10.50 -2.44
N ILE A 85 2.74 -10.37 -1.14
CA ILE A 85 2.52 -9.11 -0.45
C ILE A 85 3.62 -8.98 0.60
N LEU A 86 4.37 -7.89 0.56
CA LEU A 86 5.39 -7.53 1.54
C LEU A 86 4.80 -6.43 2.43
N GLY A 87 4.51 -6.75 3.68
CA GLY A 87 3.77 -5.90 4.61
C GLY A 87 2.26 -6.15 4.56
N GLY A 88 1.48 -5.07 4.70
CA GLY A 88 0.02 -5.12 4.67
C GLY A 88 -0.63 -5.75 5.91
N GLY A 89 -0.02 -5.60 7.09
CA GLY A 89 -0.44 -6.20 8.36
C GLY A 89 -1.91 -6.00 8.78
N GLU A 90 -2.59 -5.02 8.19
CA GLU A 90 -4.02 -4.75 8.37
C GLU A 90 -4.94 -5.76 7.63
N GLY A 91 -4.42 -6.40 6.58
CA GLY A 91 -5.12 -7.40 5.77
C GLY A 91 -6.00 -6.85 4.65
N ALA A 92 -6.05 -5.53 4.46
CA ALA A 92 -6.84 -4.90 3.39
C ALA A 92 -6.17 -5.02 2.01
N THR A 93 -4.83 -4.95 1.91
CA THR A 93 -4.11 -5.32 0.69
C THR A 93 -4.42 -6.75 0.27
N LEU A 94 -4.39 -7.69 1.23
CA LEU A 94 -4.77 -9.09 1.00
C LEU A 94 -6.24 -9.23 0.57
N ARG A 95 -7.16 -8.47 1.19
CA ARG A 95 -8.58 -8.43 0.80
C ARG A 95 -8.73 -8.03 -0.68
N GLU A 96 -8.08 -6.95 -1.10
CA GLU A 96 -8.15 -6.46 -2.49
C GLU A 96 -7.58 -7.46 -3.49
N VAL A 97 -6.47 -8.11 -3.16
CA VAL A 97 -5.89 -9.20 -3.97
C VAL A 97 -6.89 -10.34 -4.12
N LEU A 98 -7.50 -10.78 -3.02
CA LEU A 98 -8.41 -11.93 -2.99
C LEU A 98 -9.77 -11.66 -3.66
N LYS A 99 -10.12 -10.40 -3.97
CA LYS A 99 -11.26 -10.09 -4.87
C LYS A 99 -11.07 -10.72 -6.25
N HIS A 100 -9.82 -10.91 -6.71
CA HIS A 100 -9.52 -11.57 -7.98
C HIS A 100 -9.65 -13.09 -7.84
N LYS A 101 -10.68 -13.66 -8.47
CA LYS A 101 -10.95 -15.11 -8.44
C LYS A 101 -9.88 -15.95 -9.15
N SER A 102 -9.05 -15.34 -10.00
CA SER A 102 -7.91 -16.00 -10.65
C SER A 102 -6.78 -16.32 -9.67
N VAL A 103 -6.72 -15.64 -8.52
CA VAL A 103 -5.70 -15.88 -7.50
C VAL A 103 -5.87 -17.29 -6.96
N GLU A 104 -4.80 -18.08 -7.08
CA GLU A 104 -4.66 -19.44 -6.59
C GLU A 104 -3.88 -19.46 -5.26
N LYS A 105 -2.91 -18.56 -5.10
CA LYS A 105 -2.08 -18.40 -3.89
C LYS A 105 -1.74 -16.94 -3.66
N ALA A 106 -1.93 -16.45 -2.44
CA ALA A 106 -1.49 -15.13 -1.99
C ALA A 106 -0.64 -15.30 -0.72
N VAL A 107 0.67 -15.08 -0.84
CA VAL A 107 1.59 -15.07 0.30
C VAL A 107 1.67 -13.64 0.83
N MET A 108 1.37 -13.44 2.10
CA MET A 108 1.55 -12.16 2.78
C MET A 108 2.61 -12.32 3.86
N ILE A 109 3.58 -11.41 3.85
CA ILE A 109 4.72 -11.45 4.76
C ILE A 109 4.73 -10.18 5.58
N ASP A 110 4.59 -10.30 6.90
CA ASP A 110 4.72 -9.19 7.81
C ASP A 110 5.66 -9.59 8.95
N ILE A 111 6.55 -8.69 9.37
CA ILE A 111 7.52 -8.99 10.43
C ILE A 111 6.86 -8.96 11.82
N ASP A 112 5.76 -8.22 11.98
CA ASP A 112 5.11 -7.95 13.26
C ASP A 112 3.84 -8.80 13.42
N GLU A 113 4.01 -10.04 13.88
CA GLU A 113 2.89 -10.95 14.19
C GLU A 113 1.89 -10.33 15.19
N GLU A 114 2.38 -9.52 16.14
CA GLU A 114 1.52 -8.87 17.13
C GLU A 114 0.64 -7.81 16.48
N LEU A 115 1.17 -7.01 15.55
CA LEU A 115 0.38 -6.08 14.75
C LEU A 115 -0.74 -6.80 14.01
N VAL A 116 -0.42 -7.88 13.28
CA VAL A 116 -1.43 -8.63 12.51
C VAL A 116 -2.53 -9.18 13.41
N LYS A 117 -2.19 -9.68 14.61
CA LYS A 117 -3.19 -10.13 15.60
C LYS A 117 -4.08 -8.99 16.10
N ILE A 118 -3.51 -7.84 16.42
CA ILE A 118 -4.25 -6.64 16.86
C ILE A 118 -5.22 -6.19 15.74
N CYS A 119 -4.74 -6.12 14.50
CA CYS A 119 -5.57 -5.75 13.35
C CYS A 119 -6.68 -6.76 13.08
N LYS A 120 -6.40 -8.07 13.15
CA LYS A 120 -7.41 -9.13 13.02
C LYS A 120 -8.49 -9.05 14.10
N GLU A 121 -8.14 -8.65 15.32
CA GLU A 121 -9.09 -8.50 16.41
C GLU A 121 -9.94 -7.21 16.28
N HIS A 122 -9.31 -6.09 15.96
CA HIS A 122 -9.93 -4.77 16.11
C HIS A 122 -10.34 -4.09 14.80
N LEU A 123 -9.84 -4.55 13.64
CA LEU A 123 -10.08 -3.97 12.32
C LEU A 123 -10.73 -4.98 11.33
N PRO A 124 -11.84 -5.66 11.70
CA PRO A 124 -12.50 -6.62 10.81
C PRO A 124 -12.99 -6.01 9.49
N GLU A 125 -13.22 -4.69 9.46
CA GLU A 125 -13.61 -3.95 8.26
C GLU A 125 -12.51 -3.90 7.18
N TRP A 126 -11.24 -4.00 7.58
CA TRP A 126 -10.08 -4.00 6.67
C TRP A 126 -9.91 -5.36 6.02
N HIS A 127 -9.67 -6.39 6.83
CA HIS A 127 -9.34 -7.70 6.29
C HIS A 127 -10.58 -8.42 5.72
N GLN A 128 -11.78 -8.21 6.26
CA GLN A 128 -13.01 -8.86 5.78
C GLN A 128 -12.87 -10.38 5.59
N LYS A 129 -12.25 -11.05 6.58
CA LYS A 129 -11.89 -12.48 6.58
C LYS A 129 -10.82 -12.90 5.55
N SER A 130 -10.08 -11.97 4.95
CA SER A 130 -8.98 -12.27 4.02
C SER A 130 -7.91 -13.17 4.64
N PHE A 131 -7.59 -12.97 5.92
CA PHE A 131 -6.68 -13.83 6.69
C PHE A 131 -7.14 -15.29 6.84
N ASP A 132 -8.42 -15.57 6.64
CA ASP A 132 -9.01 -16.90 6.77
C ASP A 132 -9.32 -17.55 5.40
N ASP A 133 -9.01 -16.85 4.29
CA ASP A 133 -9.17 -17.41 2.95
C ASP A 133 -8.15 -18.53 2.72
N LYS A 134 -8.61 -19.68 2.23
CA LYS A 134 -7.75 -20.86 1.96
C LYS A 134 -6.63 -20.60 0.95
N ARG A 135 -6.71 -19.52 0.19
CA ARG A 135 -5.68 -19.08 -0.78
C ARG A 135 -4.59 -18.23 -0.13
N ALA A 136 -4.83 -17.74 1.09
CA ALA A 136 -3.90 -16.89 1.83
C ALA A 136 -2.91 -17.75 2.64
N GLU A 137 -1.64 -17.39 2.57
CA GLU A 137 -0.57 -17.90 3.41
C GLU A 137 0.10 -16.70 4.11
N ILE A 138 -0.02 -16.62 5.44
CA ILE A 138 0.52 -15.51 6.22
C ILE A 138 1.81 -15.97 6.90
N LEU A 139 2.92 -15.32 6.59
CA LEU A 139 4.24 -15.64 7.13
C LEU A 139 4.74 -14.49 8.01
N PHE A 140 5.13 -14.82 9.24
CA PHE A 140 5.67 -13.85 10.19
C PHE A 140 7.19 -13.84 10.16
N MET A 141 7.76 -13.13 9.19
CA MET A 141 9.21 -13.08 8.97
C MET A 141 9.64 -11.81 8.24
N ASP A 142 10.94 -11.60 8.19
CA ASP A 142 11.54 -10.54 7.40
C ASP A 142 11.35 -10.79 5.89
N ALA A 143 10.78 -9.81 5.19
CA ALA A 143 10.50 -9.86 3.75
C ALA A 143 11.77 -10.02 2.89
N PHE A 144 12.89 -9.41 3.29
CA PHE A 144 14.17 -9.51 2.58
C PHE A 144 14.74 -10.91 2.69
N LYS A 145 14.67 -11.48 3.90
CA LYS A 145 15.06 -12.88 4.13
C LYS A 145 14.24 -13.80 3.22
N TYR A 146 12.92 -13.61 3.15
CA TYR A 146 12.08 -14.41 2.27
C TYR A 146 12.47 -14.26 0.79
N LEU A 147 12.61 -13.03 0.30
CA LEU A 147 12.99 -12.76 -1.10
C LEU A 147 14.36 -13.35 -1.48
N LYS A 148 15.28 -13.45 -0.53
CA LYS A 148 16.60 -14.05 -0.72
C LYS A 148 16.56 -15.57 -0.81
N GLU A 149 15.64 -16.20 -0.08
CA GLU A 149 15.57 -17.66 0.10
C GLU A 149 14.54 -18.31 -0.83
N THR A 150 13.53 -17.57 -1.30
CA THR A 150 12.45 -18.13 -2.11
C THR A 150 12.89 -18.45 -3.53
N GLU A 151 12.50 -19.64 -4.00
CA GLU A 151 12.60 -20.03 -5.41
C GLU A 151 11.27 -19.86 -6.15
N GLU A 152 10.19 -19.52 -5.44
CA GLU A 152 8.88 -19.30 -6.05
C GLU A 152 8.88 -18.08 -6.98
N LYS A 153 8.06 -18.15 -8.03
CA LYS A 153 7.79 -17.04 -8.94
C LYS A 153 6.37 -16.53 -8.77
N PHE A 154 6.22 -15.22 -8.75
CA PHE A 154 4.95 -14.53 -8.53
C PHE A 154 4.55 -13.71 -9.75
N ASP A 155 3.27 -13.76 -10.09
CA ASP A 155 2.68 -12.97 -11.18
C ASP A 155 2.57 -11.50 -10.79
N VAL A 156 2.30 -11.23 -9.51
CA VAL A 156 2.27 -9.88 -8.95
C VAL A 156 2.98 -9.86 -7.60
N ILE A 157 3.85 -8.88 -7.39
CA ILE A 157 4.44 -8.59 -6.09
C ILE A 157 4.01 -7.18 -5.66
N ILE A 158 3.44 -7.07 -4.45
CA ILE A 158 2.92 -5.84 -3.88
C ILE A 158 3.77 -5.49 -2.66
N GLU A 159 4.40 -4.33 -2.69
CA GLU A 159 5.17 -3.80 -1.58
C GLU A 159 4.34 -2.74 -0.86
N ASP A 160 3.97 -3.07 0.38
CA ASP A 160 3.11 -2.32 1.29
C ASP A 160 3.78 -2.23 2.67
N LEU A 161 5.07 -1.90 2.66
CA LEU A 161 5.86 -1.68 3.87
C LEU A 161 5.77 -0.21 4.26
N LEU A 162 6.02 0.08 5.53
CA LEU A 162 6.25 1.46 5.96
C LEU A 162 7.42 2.04 5.17
N SER A 163 7.22 3.21 4.55
CA SER A 163 8.31 3.93 3.89
C SER A 163 9.39 4.25 4.92
N PRO A 164 10.62 3.72 4.81
CA PRO A 164 11.68 4.16 5.69
C PRO A 164 11.99 5.65 5.41
N ASP A 165 12.39 6.35 6.47
CA ASP A 165 12.94 7.70 6.37
C ASP A 165 14.31 7.65 5.67
N LEU A 166 14.51 8.58 4.74
CA LEU A 166 15.60 8.55 3.76
C LEU A 166 16.98 8.80 4.36
N GLU A 167 17.59 7.75 4.93
CA GLU A 167 19.00 7.74 5.34
C GLU A 167 19.91 6.91 4.41
N ALA A 168 21.23 7.10 4.50
CA ALA A 168 22.23 6.48 3.62
C ALA A 168 22.26 4.93 3.68
N SER A 169 21.78 4.33 4.78
CA SER A 169 21.55 2.88 4.94
C SER A 169 20.48 2.34 3.99
N GLU A 170 19.63 3.20 3.42
CA GLU A 170 18.54 2.81 2.51
C GLU A 170 18.99 2.41 1.10
N THR A 171 20.14 2.89 0.61
CA THR A 171 20.51 2.61 -0.80
C THR A 171 20.82 1.13 -1.00
N LEU A 172 21.51 0.52 -0.03
CA LEU A 172 21.78 -0.92 -0.03
C LEU A 172 20.49 -1.72 0.19
N PHE A 173 19.67 -1.28 1.15
CA PHE A 173 18.36 -1.87 1.46
C PHE A 173 17.45 -1.92 0.23
N ARG A 174 17.30 -0.79 -0.48
CA ARG A 174 16.46 -0.71 -1.69
C ARG A 174 17.03 -1.54 -2.84
N LYS A 175 18.36 -1.64 -2.98
CA LYS A 175 19.00 -2.51 -3.98
C LYS A 175 18.72 -3.98 -3.73
N GLU A 176 18.82 -4.43 -2.48
CA GLU A 176 18.51 -5.81 -2.10
C GLU A 176 17.02 -6.11 -2.29
N LEU A 177 16.13 -5.18 -1.90
CA LEU A 177 14.69 -5.29 -2.13
C LEU A 177 14.38 -5.51 -3.60
N PHE A 178 14.85 -4.61 -4.47
CA PHE A 178 14.53 -4.64 -5.89
C PHE A 178 15.14 -5.82 -6.62
N THR A 179 16.35 -6.23 -6.22
CA THR A 179 16.98 -7.44 -6.76
C THR A 179 16.18 -8.67 -6.35
N GLY A 180 15.77 -8.76 -5.08
CA GLY A 180 14.92 -9.84 -4.56
C GLY A 180 13.58 -9.91 -5.27
N ILE A 181 12.86 -8.79 -5.37
CA ILE A 181 11.59 -8.69 -6.09
C ILE A 181 11.75 -9.08 -7.55
N LYS A 182 12.75 -8.54 -8.24
CA LYS A 182 13.00 -8.88 -9.65
C LYS A 182 13.29 -10.37 -9.84
N ASN A 183 14.04 -10.98 -8.93
CA ASN A 183 14.31 -12.41 -8.96
C ASN A 183 13.05 -13.23 -8.67
N ALA A 184 12.17 -12.79 -7.77
CA ALA A 184 10.94 -13.49 -7.40
C ALA A 184 9.79 -13.27 -8.40
N LEU A 185 9.89 -12.33 -9.34
CA LEU A 185 8.87 -12.11 -10.37
C LEU A 185 8.88 -13.23 -11.43
N ALA A 186 7.69 -13.63 -11.85
CA ALA A 186 7.50 -14.39 -13.07
C ALA A 186 7.91 -13.57 -14.30
N LYS A 187 8.09 -14.23 -15.45
CA LYS A 187 8.55 -13.59 -16.69
C LYS A 187 7.71 -12.37 -17.10
N ASP A 188 6.39 -12.47 -16.95
CA ASP A 188 5.42 -11.40 -17.24
C ASP A 188 4.89 -10.75 -15.96
N GLY A 189 5.63 -10.91 -14.86
CA GLY A 189 5.22 -10.45 -13.55
C GLY A 189 5.27 -8.93 -13.41
N ILE A 190 4.45 -8.41 -12.52
CA ILE A 190 4.34 -6.98 -12.24
C ILE A 190 4.65 -6.73 -10.76
N ALA A 191 5.55 -5.79 -10.46
CA ALA A 191 5.72 -5.24 -9.12
C ALA A 191 4.94 -3.93 -8.97
N VAL A 192 4.41 -3.68 -7.79
CA VAL A 192 3.83 -2.40 -7.40
C VAL A 192 4.26 -2.02 -6.00
N PHE A 193 4.54 -0.74 -5.80
CA PHE A 193 5.13 -0.19 -4.59
C PHE A 193 4.27 0.97 -4.10
N GLN A 194 3.93 1.00 -2.81
CA GLN A 194 3.59 2.27 -2.18
C GLN A 194 4.85 3.14 -2.16
N SER A 195 4.72 4.44 -2.43
CA SER A 195 5.89 5.30 -2.70
C SER A 195 5.88 6.59 -1.90
N GLY A 196 5.14 6.58 -0.78
CA GLY A 196 5.02 7.70 0.14
C GLY A 196 4.29 8.91 -0.45
N ARG A 197 4.43 10.03 0.26
CA ARG A 197 3.85 11.31 -0.16
C ARG A 197 4.53 11.85 -1.42
N THR A 198 3.74 12.57 -2.20
CA THR A 198 4.22 13.19 -3.44
C THR A 198 4.25 14.72 -3.36
N ASP A 199 3.87 15.31 -2.23
CA ASP A 199 3.66 16.75 -2.11
C ASP A 199 4.96 17.56 -2.22
N ILE A 200 4.85 18.76 -2.77
CA ILE A 200 6.02 19.63 -2.97
C ILE A 200 6.39 20.37 -1.69
N VAL A 201 5.40 20.63 -0.81
CA VAL A 201 5.57 21.47 0.38
C VAL A 201 6.54 20.85 1.38
N SER A 202 6.45 19.54 1.59
CA SER A 202 7.37 18.78 2.44
C SER A 202 8.66 18.34 1.72
N GLY A 203 8.81 18.65 0.43
CA GLY A 203 9.90 18.15 -0.42
C GLY A 203 9.78 16.66 -0.77
N THR A 204 8.72 15.97 -0.33
CA THR A 204 8.55 14.52 -0.55
C THR A 204 8.36 14.13 -2.01
N GLY A 205 7.83 15.03 -2.85
CA GLY A 205 7.81 14.84 -4.30
C GLY A 205 9.20 14.57 -4.90
N VAL A 206 10.27 15.15 -4.35
CA VAL A 206 11.64 14.86 -4.83
C VAL A 206 12.03 13.42 -4.52
N TYR A 207 11.62 12.90 -3.36
CA TYR A 207 11.87 11.51 -2.98
C TYR A 207 11.06 10.54 -3.82
N TYR A 208 9.78 10.86 -4.08
CA TYR A 208 8.96 10.10 -4.99
C TYR A 208 9.58 9.99 -6.38
N LYS A 209 10.08 11.10 -6.96
CA LYS A 209 10.81 11.07 -8.22
C LYS A 209 12.06 10.20 -8.16
N LYS A 210 12.91 10.37 -7.13
CA LYS A 210 14.13 9.57 -6.97
C LYS A 210 13.82 8.08 -6.87
N PHE A 211 12.74 7.73 -6.17
CA PHE A 211 12.29 6.35 -6.05
C PHE A 211 11.82 5.80 -7.39
N PHE A 212 11.07 6.59 -8.17
CA PHE A 212 10.70 6.23 -9.53
C PHE A 212 11.91 6.04 -10.46
N ASP A 213 12.88 6.95 -10.42
CA ASP A 213 14.11 6.85 -11.21
C ASP A 213 14.89 5.57 -10.84
N LEU A 214 14.93 5.23 -9.55
CA LEU A 214 15.58 4.01 -9.07
C LEU A 214 14.85 2.76 -9.59
N VAL A 215 13.51 2.66 -9.41
CA VAL A 215 12.71 1.53 -9.91
C VAL A 215 12.86 1.38 -11.43
N SER A 216 12.82 2.49 -12.17
CA SER A 216 13.00 2.50 -13.63
C SER A 216 14.39 2.03 -14.07
N GLY A 217 15.40 2.10 -13.20
CA GLY A 217 16.71 1.52 -13.44
C GLY A 217 16.76 -0.01 -13.32
N TYR A 218 15.81 -0.64 -12.62
CA TYR A 218 15.73 -2.09 -12.44
C TYR A 218 14.76 -2.78 -13.41
N PHE A 219 13.77 -2.07 -13.94
CA PHE A 219 12.71 -2.64 -14.79
C PHE A 219 12.68 -1.96 -16.16
N ARG A 220 12.38 -2.73 -17.22
CA ARG A 220 12.26 -2.16 -18.58
C ARG A 220 11.09 -1.19 -18.72
N HIS A 221 10.01 -1.41 -17.98
CA HIS A 221 8.82 -0.57 -17.97
C HIS A 221 8.47 -0.19 -16.54
N ALA A 222 8.23 1.09 -16.31
CA ALA A 222 7.74 1.61 -15.04
C ALA A 222 6.72 2.73 -15.30
N LYS A 223 5.69 2.77 -14.45
CA LYS A 223 4.67 3.82 -14.43
C LYS A 223 4.51 4.33 -13.01
N LYS A 224 4.44 5.65 -12.86
CA LYS A 224 4.14 6.30 -11.59
C LYS A 224 2.74 6.88 -11.63
N PHE A 225 2.02 6.84 -10.51
CA PHE A 225 0.66 7.35 -10.38
C PHE A 225 0.37 7.74 -8.93
N HIS A 226 -0.68 8.52 -8.68
CA HIS A 226 -0.95 9.05 -7.34
C HIS A 226 -2.44 9.22 -7.09
N ALA A 227 -2.84 9.23 -5.82
CA ALA A 227 -4.19 9.54 -5.41
C ALA A 227 -4.18 10.37 -4.13
N PHE A 228 -5.18 11.21 -3.94
CA PHE A 228 -5.37 11.91 -2.67
C PHE A 228 -6.00 10.95 -1.65
N ILE A 229 -5.35 10.78 -0.49
CA ILE A 229 -5.88 9.96 0.62
C ILE A 229 -6.44 10.92 1.68
N PRO A 230 -7.78 11.02 1.84
CA PRO A 230 -8.43 12.01 2.68
C PRO A 230 -7.93 12.09 4.12
N SER A 231 -7.80 10.95 4.80
CA SER A 231 -7.38 10.85 6.19
C SER A 231 -5.90 11.17 6.39
N PHE A 232 -5.08 10.95 5.37
CA PHE A 232 -3.68 11.36 5.40
C PHE A 232 -3.54 12.87 5.16
N PHE A 233 -4.53 13.50 4.52
CA PHE A 233 -4.49 14.88 4.02
C PHE A 233 -3.38 15.13 2.99
N PHE A 234 -2.89 14.07 2.32
CA PHE A 234 -1.83 14.16 1.33
C PHE A 234 -2.15 13.35 0.07
N THR A 235 -1.52 13.74 -1.03
CA THR A 235 -1.43 12.90 -2.23
C THR A 235 -0.37 11.83 -2.02
N TRP A 236 -0.76 10.56 -2.16
CA TRP A 236 0.08 9.39 -2.02
C TRP A 236 0.48 8.84 -3.38
N GLY A 237 1.75 8.46 -3.52
CA GLY A 237 2.36 7.99 -4.75
C GLY A 237 2.47 6.48 -4.77
N TYR A 238 2.46 5.93 -5.99
CA TYR A 238 2.61 4.52 -6.26
C TYR A 238 3.41 4.33 -7.54
N ILE A 239 4.20 3.26 -7.60
CA ILE A 239 4.96 2.90 -8.79
C ILE A 239 4.63 1.48 -9.17
N MET A 240 4.31 1.23 -10.44
CA MET A 240 4.15 -0.10 -11.02
C MET A 240 5.30 -0.35 -12.01
N ALA A 241 5.88 -1.54 -12.01
CA ALA A 241 7.03 -1.88 -12.85
C ALA A 241 7.01 -3.34 -13.33
N SER A 242 7.56 -3.58 -14.52
CA SER A 242 7.70 -4.91 -15.12
C SER A 242 8.80 -4.93 -16.18
N ASP A 243 9.35 -6.11 -16.47
CA ASP A 243 10.18 -6.33 -17.66
C ASP A 243 9.36 -6.65 -18.92
N SER A 244 8.07 -6.91 -18.74
CA SER A 244 7.08 -7.04 -19.81
C SER A 244 6.26 -5.75 -19.95
N GLU A 245 5.64 -5.56 -21.11
CA GLU A 245 4.97 -4.30 -21.43
C GLU A 245 3.71 -4.06 -20.58
N LEU A 246 3.56 -2.82 -20.10
CA LEU A 246 2.42 -2.36 -19.29
C LEU A 246 1.39 -1.64 -20.18
N HIS A 247 0.75 -2.35 -21.11
CA HIS A 247 -0.09 -1.75 -22.18
C HIS A 247 -1.60 -1.96 -22.06
N ALA A 248 -2.15 -2.21 -20.86
CA ALA A 248 -3.61 -2.30 -20.78
C ALA A 248 -4.18 -0.89 -21.02
N ALA A 249 -4.86 -0.74 -22.15
CA ALA A 249 -5.58 0.49 -22.44
C ALA A 249 -6.64 0.70 -21.35
N PRO A 250 -7.03 1.94 -21.02
CA PRO A 250 -8.08 2.19 -20.02
C PRO A 250 -9.38 1.41 -20.30
N GLU A 251 -9.74 1.19 -21.56
CA GLU A 251 -10.91 0.41 -21.96
C GLU A 251 -10.77 -1.08 -21.61
N GLU A 252 -9.54 -1.61 -21.63
CA GLU A 252 -9.21 -2.96 -21.21
C GLU A 252 -9.36 -3.14 -19.68
N ILE A 253 -9.08 -2.09 -18.91
CA ILE A 253 -9.26 -2.09 -17.45
C ILE A 253 -10.72 -2.31 -17.08
N ASP A 254 -11.66 -1.53 -17.65
CA ASP A 254 -13.09 -1.69 -17.37
C ASP A 254 -13.63 -3.05 -17.86
N ARG A 255 -13.13 -3.55 -19.01
CA ARG A 255 -13.44 -4.90 -19.49
C ARG A 255 -13.03 -5.95 -18.46
N ARG A 256 -11.80 -5.89 -17.94
CA ARG A 256 -11.29 -6.84 -16.94
C ARG A 256 -12.00 -6.72 -15.60
N ILE A 257 -12.35 -5.52 -15.14
CA ILE A 257 -13.16 -5.30 -13.93
C ILE A 257 -14.50 -6.05 -14.07
N LYS A 258 -15.17 -5.90 -15.21
CA LYS A 258 -16.45 -6.58 -15.50
C LYS A 258 -16.29 -8.10 -15.59
N GLU A 259 -15.31 -8.58 -16.35
CA GLU A 259 -15.08 -10.03 -16.55
C GLU A 259 -14.71 -10.75 -15.26
N ARG A 260 -13.91 -10.10 -14.41
CA ARG A 260 -13.52 -10.62 -13.10
C ARG A 260 -14.58 -10.38 -12.02
N SER A 261 -15.68 -9.71 -12.35
CA SER A 261 -16.77 -9.37 -11.44
C SER A 261 -16.31 -8.62 -10.19
N LEU A 262 -15.35 -7.70 -10.36
CA LEU A 262 -14.79 -6.93 -9.26
C LEU A 262 -15.80 -5.86 -8.82
N LYS A 263 -15.93 -5.70 -7.50
CA LYS A 263 -16.65 -4.60 -6.87
C LYS A 263 -15.62 -3.64 -6.30
N LEU A 264 -15.39 -2.56 -7.03
CA LEU A 264 -14.42 -1.53 -6.70
C LEU A 264 -15.17 -0.23 -6.39
N GLU A 265 -14.73 0.46 -5.36
CA GLU A 265 -15.35 1.70 -4.87
C GLU A 265 -14.66 2.94 -5.44
N PHE A 266 -13.37 2.83 -5.76
CA PHE A 266 -12.55 3.91 -6.29
C PHE A 266 -12.04 3.60 -7.69
N TYR A 267 -11.43 2.44 -7.92
CA TYR A 267 -10.63 2.21 -9.12
C TYR A 267 -11.46 1.77 -10.35
N ASN A 268 -11.31 2.50 -11.45
CA ASN A 268 -11.82 2.21 -12.79
C ASN A 268 -10.96 2.90 -13.87
N SER A 269 -11.32 2.78 -15.14
CA SER A 269 -10.58 3.43 -16.25
C SER A 269 -10.48 4.95 -16.15
N THR A 270 -11.45 5.61 -15.53
CA THR A 270 -11.46 7.07 -15.35
C THR A 270 -10.50 7.47 -14.24
N THR A 271 -10.53 6.79 -13.10
CA THR A 271 -9.58 7.07 -12.02
C THR A 271 -8.16 6.68 -12.40
N GLU A 272 -7.93 5.61 -13.16
CA GLU A 272 -6.61 5.26 -13.71
C GLU A 272 -6.01 6.42 -14.52
N LYS A 273 -6.83 7.06 -15.37
CA LYS A 273 -6.42 8.26 -16.13
C LYS A 273 -6.10 9.44 -15.20
N ILE A 274 -6.92 9.67 -14.17
CA ILE A 274 -6.73 10.76 -13.20
C ILE A 274 -5.46 10.54 -12.36
N MET A 275 -5.25 9.32 -11.88
CA MET A 275 -4.10 8.94 -11.06
C MET A 275 -2.79 9.04 -11.85
N SER A 276 -2.85 8.81 -13.16
CA SER A 276 -1.70 8.94 -14.07
C SER A 276 -1.43 10.39 -14.49
N PHE A 277 -2.34 11.33 -14.18
CA PHE A 277 -2.18 12.74 -14.55
C PHE A 277 -1.35 13.49 -13.51
N PHE A 278 -0.24 14.10 -13.95
CA PHE A 278 0.58 15.01 -13.15
C PHE A 278 0.44 16.43 -13.70
N PRO A 279 -0.03 17.40 -12.89
CA PRO A 279 -0.13 18.78 -13.34
C PRO A 279 1.26 19.36 -13.64
N GLU A 280 1.33 20.37 -14.53
CA GLU A 280 2.60 20.95 -15.01
C GLU A 280 3.59 21.28 -13.88
N TRP A 281 3.08 21.88 -12.80
CA TRP A 281 3.86 22.28 -11.64
C TRP A 281 4.43 21.10 -10.83
N ARG A 282 3.98 19.85 -11.09
CA ARG A 282 4.48 18.60 -10.49
C ARG A 282 5.27 17.71 -11.45
N LYS A 283 5.43 18.07 -12.73
CA LYS A 283 6.12 17.19 -13.71
C LYS A 283 7.59 16.94 -13.37
N ALA A 284 8.22 17.86 -12.65
CA ALA A 284 9.62 17.75 -12.19
C ALA A 284 9.78 17.01 -10.84
N SER A 285 8.67 16.59 -10.24
CA SER A 285 8.57 15.76 -9.02
C SER A 285 7.96 14.39 -9.31
#